data_AF-A0A2E2QWN8-F1
#
_entry.id   AF-A0A2E2QWN8-F1
#
_cell.length_a   1.000
_cell.length_b   1.000
_cell.length_c   1.000
_cell.angle_alpha   90.00
_cell.angle_beta   90.00
_cell.angle_gamma   90.00
#
_symmetry.space_group_name_H-M   'P 1'
#
loop_
_entity.id
_entity.type
_entity.pdbx_description
1 polymer ?
#
loop_
_entity_poly.entity_id
_entity_poly.type
_entity_poly.pdbx_seq_one_letter_code
_entity_poly.pdbx_strand_id
1 'polypeptide(L)'
;MNHRIISWFCSILLFQSNYVFAEESGGMPQLNPEYYSSQIFWLIFFFSILFLLSHFYFLPKITSIRSKREELINECISESKKINDEIETIVAKMEQDLEKAKEDFDVAIKKAFDQNKEIYEEKIKLINEGFENKKVKLSKNFFDSKIDITKNIQKYSISLSDQIYQIIMKEKIKGNVNEFKEIIGEDS
;
A
#
# COMPACT_ATOMS: atom_id res chain seq x y z
N MET A 1 38.05 18.71 38.61
CA MET A 1 37.87 17.83 39.79
C MET A 1 39.20 17.47 40.46
N ASN A 2 40.26 17.25 39.68
CA ASN A 2 41.59 16.87 40.17
C ASN A 2 42.21 17.86 41.17
N HIS A 3 42.17 19.17 40.90
CA HIS A 3 42.72 20.18 41.81
C HIS A 3 42.01 20.27 43.17
N ARG A 4 40.71 19.96 43.21
CA ARG A 4 39.89 20.01 44.44
C ARG A 4 40.20 18.83 45.36
N ILE A 5 40.43 17.64 44.79
CA ILE A 5 40.82 16.44 45.53
C ILE A 5 42.25 16.59 46.06
N ILE A 6 43.18 17.11 45.24
CA ILE A 6 44.56 17.39 45.66
C ILE A 6 44.59 18.44 46.77
N SER A 7 43.79 19.51 46.64
CA SER A 7 43.69 20.55 47.67
C SER A 7 43.11 20.02 48.99
N TRP A 8 42.07 19.17 48.94
CA TRP A 8 41.48 18.59 50.15
C TRP A 8 42.43 17.62 50.85
N PHE A 9 43.16 16.82 50.06
CA PHE A 9 44.17 15.91 50.56
C PHE A 9 45.36 16.65 51.19
N CYS A 10 45.81 17.73 50.56
CA CYS A 10 46.89 18.58 51.07
C CYS A 10 46.48 19.33 52.35
N SER A 11 45.23 19.80 52.44
CA SER A 11 44.68 20.40 53.67
C SER A 11 44.60 19.42 54.84
N ILE A 12 44.25 18.15 54.60
CA ILE A 12 44.25 17.10 55.64
C ILE A 12 45.66 16.78 56.10
N LEU A 13 46.64 16.78 55.19
CA LEU A 13 48.05 16.51 55.50
C LEU A 13 48.70 17.67 56.28
N LEU A 14 48.30 18.91 56.00
CA LEU A 14 48.71 20.11 56.74
C LEU A 14 48.03 20.25 58.11
N PHE A 15 46.90 19.58 58.36
CA PHE A 15 46.19 19.64 59.65
C PHE A 15 46.80 18.74 60.73
N GLN A 16 47.72 17.84 60.38
CA GLN A 16 48.36 16.90 61.30
C GLN A 16 49.60 17.46 62.03
N SER A 17 49.97 18.73 61.81
CA SER A 17 51.15 19.33 62.44
C SER A 17 50.86 19.96 63.82
N ASN A 18 50.22 19.22 64.72
CA ASN A 18 50.19 19.59 66.14
C ASN A 18 51.31 18.81 66.86
N TYR A 19 52.35 19.52 67.28
CA TYR A 19 53.40 18.96 68.14
C TYR A 19 52.81 18.70 69.53
N VAL A 20 52.54 17.44 69.86
CA VAL A 20 52.23 17.04 71.24
C VAL A 20 53.57 16.88 71.97
N PHE A 21 53.88 17.82 72.86
CA PHE A 21 54.87 17.59 73.92
C PHE A 21 54.17 16.78 75.01
N ALA A 22 54.62 15.55 75.24
CA ALA A 22 54.18 14.73 76.35
C ALA A 22 55.38 14.48 77.28
N GLU A 23 55.36 15.15 78.43
CA GLU A 23 56.24 14.92 79.57
C GLU A 23 55.46 14.10 80.58
N GLU A 24 55.48 12.76 80.47
CA GLU A 24 55.23 11.84 81.60
C GLU A 24 55.50 10.38 81.22
N SER A 25 56.38 9.73 81.97
CA SER A 25 56.81 8.33 81.80
C SER A 25 55.78 7.35 82.38
N GLY A 26 54.67 7.07 81.68
CA GLY A 26 53.64 6.19 82.25
C GLY A 26 52.53 5.69 81.32
N GLY A 27 52.76 5.57 80.01
CA GLY A 27 51.79 5.04 79.04
C GLY A 27 52.11 3.62 78.56
N MET A 28 51.15 2.93 77.93
CA MET A 28 51.39 1.65 77.25
C MET A 28 52.58 1.78 76.28
N PRO A 29 53.53 0.82 76.22
CA PRO A 29 54.75 0.94 75.40
C PRO A 29 54.51 1.18 73.90
N GLN A 30 53.31 0.89 73.39
CA GLN A 30 52.89 1.15 72.01
C GLN A 30 52.53 2.61 71.71
N LEU A 31 52.25 3.40 72.74
CA LEU A 31 51.85 4.81 72.60
C LEU A 31 53.01 5.78 72.88
N ASN A 32 54.24 5.27 72.85
CA ASN A 32 55.45 6.06 73.05
C ASN A 32 55.57 7.12 71.92
N PRO A 33 55.44 8.43 72.24
CA PRO A 33 55.41 9.51 71.24
C PRO A 33 56.70 9.64 70.42
N GLU A 34 57.80 9.07 70.91
CA GLU A 34 59.11 9.05 70.26
C GLU A 34 59.06 8.46 68.84
N TYR A 35 58.19 7.47 68.58
CA TYR A 35 58.12 6.79 67.28
C TYR A 35 57.10 7.40 66.31
N TYR A 36 56.20 8.28 66.77
CA TYR A 36 55.14 8.85 65.94
C TYR A 36 55.67 9.67 64.78
N SER A 37 56.73 10.46 65.00
CA SER A 37 57.34 11.28 63.95
C SER A 37 57.82 10.44 62.75
N SER A 38 58.44 9.28 63.02
CA SER A 38 58.89 8.35 61.99
C SER A 38 57.73 7.65 61.28
N GLN A 39 56.71 7.20 62.05
CA GLN A 39 55.52 6.56 61.47
C GLN A 39 54.76 7.49 60.53
N ILE A 40 54.59 8.76 60.92
CA ILE A 40 53.92 9.78 60.10
C ILE A 40 54.73 10.07 58.83
N PHE A 41 56.06 10.15 58.92
CA PHE A 41 56.92 10.32 57.74
C PHE A 41 56.73 9.19 56.72
N TRP A 42 56.83 7.94 57.15
CA TRP A 42 56.65 6.79 56.26
C TRP A 42 55.22 6.69 55.71
N LEU A 43 54.22 7.00 56.53
CA LEU A 43 52.83 7.06 56.09
C LEU A 43 52.65 8.06 54.95
N ILE A 44 53.15 9.30 55.11
CA ILE A 44 53.09 10.33 54.08
C ILE A 44 53.86 9.89 52.83
N PHE A 45 55.02 9.27 52.99
CA PHE A 45 55.83 8.79 51.88
C PHE A 45 55.11 7.73 51.03
N PHE A 46 54.67 6.64 51.65
CA PHE A 46 53.94 5.57 50.95
C PHE A 46 52.59 6.06 50.41
N PHE A 47 51.87 6.87 51.19
CA PHE A 47 50.60 7.43 50.75
C PHE A 47 50.79 8.33 49.52
N SER A 48 51.82 9.18 49.51
CA SER A 48 52.12 10.06 48.37
C SER A 48 52.41 9.26 47.11
N ILE A 49 53.21 8.20 47.22
CA ILE A 49 53.51 7.30 46.09
C ILE A 49 52.22 6.66 45.56
N LEU A 50 51.38 6.11 46.45
CA LEU A 50 50.11 5.49 46.08
C LEU A 50 49.16 6.50 45.43
N PHE A 51 49.07 7.72 45.99
CA PHE A 51 48.26 8.80 45.45
C PHE A 51 48.70 9.21 44.06
N LEU A 52 50.01 9.38 43.83
CA LEU A 52 50.56 9.70 42.51
C LEU A 52 50.24 8.60 41.50
N LEU A 53 50.40 7.33 41.88
CA LEU A 53 50.07 6.20 41.02
C LEU A 53 48.56 6.18 40.68
N SER A 54 47.70 6.40 41.67
CA SER A 54 46.25 6.53 41.49
C SER A 54 45.88 7.68 40.53
N HIS A 55 46.53 8.83 40.72
CA HIS A 55 46.29 10.03 39.95
C HIS A 55 46.71 9.89 38.49
N PHE A 56 47.92 9.39 38.24
CA PHE A 56 48.49 9.34 36.90
C PHE A 56 48.13 8.08 36.11
N TYR A 57 47.73 6.99 36.77
CA TYR A 57 47.46 5.72 36.08
C TYR A 57 45.99 5.30 36.15
N PHE A 58 45.41 5.21 37.36
CA PHE A 58 44.07 4.66 37.53
C PHE A 58 42.98 5.61 37.04
N LEU A 59 43.03 6.89 37.41
CA LEU A 59 42.07 7.90 36.96
C LEU A 59 42.00 8.07 35.44
N PRO A 60 43.11 8.28 34.70
CA PRO A 60 43.04 8.44 33.25
C PRO A 60 42.53 7.17 32.56
N LYS A 61 42.88 5.98 33.06
CA LYS A 61 42.37 4.73 32.49
C LYS A 61 40.85 4.62 32.63
N ILE A 62 40.30 4.90 33.81
CA ILE A 62 38.85 4.86 34.05
C ILE A 62 38.12 5.91 33.20
N THR A 63 38.67 7.12 33.12
CA THR A 63 38.09 8.19 32.28
C THR A 63 38.08 7.80 30.81
N SER A 64 39.17 7.22 30.29
CA SER A 64 39.22 6.77 28.89
C SER A 64 38.16 5.71 28.57
N ILE A 65 37.90 4.79 29.50
CA ILE A 65 36.88 3.74 29.34
C ILE A 65 35.48 4.38 29.37
N ARG A 66 35.26 5.32 30.29
CA ARG A 66 33.98 6.05 30.40
C ARG A 66 33.69 6.81 29.11
N SER A 67 34.64 7.59 28.59
CA SER A 67 34.46 8.34 27.36
C SER A 67 34.16 7.44 26.16
N LYS A 68 34.86 6.30 26.04
CA LYS A 68 34.56 5.32 24.97
C LYS A 68 33.14 4.75 25.08
N ARG A 69 32.67 4.46 26.30
CA ARG A 69 31.30 3.98 26.51
C ARG A 69 30.26 5.05 26.18
N GLU A 70 30.50 6.28 26.60
CA GLU A 70 29.64 7.43 26.27
C GLU A 70 29.58 7.65 24.75
N GLU A 71 30.72 7.58 24.05
CA GLU A 71 30.80 7.67 22.59
C GLU A 71 29.97 6.59 21.91
N LEU A 72 30.14 5.31 22.30
CA LEU A 72 29.36 4.19 21.75
C LEU A 72 27.85 4.34 22.02
N ILE A 73 27.47 4.82 23.20
CA ILE A 73 26.05 5.07 23.53
C ILE A 73 25.50 6.17 22.63
N ASN A 74 26.23 7.27 22.48
CA ASN A 74 25.81 8.39 21.64
C ASN A 74 25.73 8.00 20.17
N GLU A 75 26.68 7.20 19.68
CA GLU A 75 26.67 6.64 18.33
C GLU A 75 25.43 5.77 18.11
N CYS A 76 25.17 4.82 19.00
CA CYS A 76 23.98 3.96 18.94
C CYS A 76 22.67 4.76 18.99
N ILE A 77 22.57 5.79 19.84
CA ILE A 77 21.40 6.69 19.86
C ILE A 77 21.27 7.44 18.52
N SER A 78 22.36 7.92 17.96
CA SER A 78 22.35 8.65 16.68
C SER A 78 21.94 7.75 15.51
N GLU A 79 22.42 6.51 15.50
CA GLU A 79 22.08 5.50 14.50
C GLU A 79 20.62 5.08 14.63
N SER A 80 20.16 4.81 15.85
CA SER A 80 18.75 4.53 16.12
C SER A 80 17.84 5.67 15.66
N LYS A 81 18.25 6.93 15.87
CA LYS A 81 17.50 8.08 15.36
C LYS A 81 17.46 8.11 13.83
N LYS A 82 18.59 7.89 13.14
CA LYS A 82 18.62 7.80 11.67
C LYS A 82 17.71 6.70 11.14
N ILE A 83 17.75 5.52 11.76
CA ILE A 83 16.88 4.39 11.38
C ILE A 83 15.40 4.79 11.56
N ASN A 84 15.04 5.45 12.66
CA ASN A 84 13.68 5.94 12.85
C ASN A 84 13.27 6.96 11.78
N ASP A 85 14.12 7.93 11.47
CA ASP A 85 13.85 8.94 10.42
C ASP A 85 13.70 8.28 9.03
N GLU A 86 14.50 7.25 8.74
CA GLU A 86 14.38 6.44 7.51
C GLU A 86 13.07 5.65 7.47
N ILE A 87 12.67 5.03 8.58
CA ILE A 87 11.39 4.31 8.70
C ILE A 87 10.22 5.27 8.48
N GLU A 88 10.22 6.44 9.11
CA GLU A 88 9.18 7.46 8.91
C GLU A 88 9.09 7.88 7.44
N THR A 89 10.24 8.06 6.78
CA THR A 89 10.29 8.38 5.35
C THR A 89 9.74 7.26 4.48
N ILE A 90 10.05 6.00 4.81
CA ILE A 90 9.54 4.82 4.09
C ILE A 90 8.02 4.71 4.28
N VAL A 91 7.52 4.86 5.50
CA VAL A 91 6.08 4.83 5.81
C VAL A 91 5.34 5.91 5.03
N ALA A 92 5.85 7.15 5.03
CA ALA A 92 5.23 8.24 4.27
C ALA A 92 5.19 7.96 2.76
N LYS A 93 6.24 7.37 2.18
CA LYS A 93 6.25 6.96 0.76
C LYS A 93 5.25 5.84 0.49
N MET A 94 5.18 4.83 1.36
CA MET A 94 4.23 3.74 1.24
C MET A 94 2.78 4.23 1.31
N GLU A 95 2.47 5.16 2.21
CA GLU A 95 1.15 5.79 2.29
C GLU A 95 0.82 6.56 1.00
N GLN A 96 1.76 7.35 0.48
CA GLN A 96 1.58 8.08 -0.77
C GLN A 96 1.38 7.15 -1.97
N ASP A 97 2.14 6.06 -2.05
CA ASP A 97 2.02 5.07 -3.14
C ASP A 97 0.69 4.31 -3.04
N LEU A 98 0.22 4.00 -1.82
CA LEU A 98 -1.11 3.40 -1.61
C LEU A 98 -2.24 4.35 -2.00
N GLU A 99 -2.12 5.65 -1.70
CA GLU A 99 -3.10 6.66 -2.09
C GLU A 99 -3.18 6.80 -3.61
N LYS A 100 -2.03 6.95 -4.28
CA LYS A 100 -1.97 6.98 -5.76
C LYS A 100 -2.53 5.71 -6.39
N ALA A 101 -2.17 4.54 -5.86
CA ALA A 101 -2.69 3.29 -6.38
C ALA A 101 -4.22 3.24 -6.27
N LYS A 102 -4.80 3.69 -5.14
CA LYS A 102 -6.25 3.78 -4.97
C LYS A 102 -6.89 4.73 -5.97
N GLU A 103 -6.32 5.92 -6.16
CA GLU A 103 -6.81 6.88 -7.15
C GLU A 103 -6.78 6.28 -8.57
N ASP A 104 -5.67 5.65 -8.96
CA ASP A 104 -5.52 4.98 -10.25
C ASP A 104 -6.54 3.84 -10.42
N PHE A 105 -6.79 3.06 -9.36
CA PHE A 105 -7.80 2.01 -9.35
C PHE A 105 -9.21 2.60 -9.55
N ASP A 106 -9.57 3.65 -8.83
CA ASP A 106 -10.88 4.29 -8.93
C ASP A 106 -11.10 4.88 -10.33
N VAL A 107 -10.07 5.52 -10.90
CA VAL A 107 -10.09 6.03 -12.29
C VAL A 107 -10.25 4.88 -13.28
N ALA A 108 -9.50 3.79 -13.13
CA ALA A 108 -9.57 2.63 -14.01
C ALA A 108 -10.94 1.95 -13.95
N ILE A 109 -11.51 1.78 -12.75
CA ILE A 109 -12.84 1.19 -12.55
C ILE A 109 -13.91 2.08 -13.20
N LYS A 110 -13.86 3.38 -12.95
CA LYS A 110 -14.82 4.33 -13.54
C LYS A 110 -14.74 4.32 -15.06
N LYS A 111 -13.52 4.36 -15.62
CA LYS A 111 -13.32 4.26 -17.07
C LYS A 111 -13.86 2.96 -17.65
N ALA A 112 -13.58 1.82 -17.01
CA ALA A 112 -14.09 0.53 -17.45
C ALA A 112 -15.63 0.48 -17.37
N PHE A 113 -16.23 1.07 -16.34
CA PHE A 113 -17.68 1.17 -16.21
C PHE A 113 -18.30 2.03 -17.31
N ASP A 114 -17.75 3.22 -17.56
CA ASP A 114 -18.23 4.13 -18.60
C ASP A 114 -18.10 3.50 -20.00
N GLN A 115 -16.98 2.86 -20.30
CA GLN A 115 -16.78 2.13 -21.56
C GLN A 115 -17.76 0.97 -21.72
N ASN A 116 -17.98 0.19 -20.66
CA ASN A 116 -18.96 -0.89 -20.69
C ASN A 116 -20.37 -0.34 -20.94
N LYS A 117 -20.74 0.75 -20.29
CA LYS A 117 -22.04 1.42 -20.49
C LYS A 117 -22.21 1.88 -21.94
N GLU A 118 -21.21 2.53 -22.53
CA GLU A 118 -21.22 2.94 -23.94
C GLU A 118 -21.42 1.74 -24.87
N ILE A 119 -20.66 0.65 -24.66
CA ILE A 119 -20.80 -0.59 -25.45
C ILE A 119 -22.21 -1.20 -25.29
N TYR A 120 -22.79 -1.18 -24.09
CA TYR A 120 -24.14 -1.66 -23.85
C TYR A 120 -25.17 -0.81 -24.60
N GLU A 121 -25.07 0.51 -24.53
CA GLU A 121 -25.97 1.43 -25.23
C GLU A 121 -25.86 1.28 -26.76
N GLU A 122 -24.64 1.13 -27.30
CA GLU A 122 -24.40 0.86 -28.71
C GLU A 122 -25.03 -0.48 -29.14
N LYS A 123 -24.80 -1.55 -28.38
CA LYS A 123 -25.40 -2.86 -28.66
C LYS A 123 -26.93 -2.81 -28.64
N ILE A 124 -27.54 -2.08 -27.71
CA ILE A 124 -29.00 -1.90 -27.67
C ILE A 124 -29.50 -1.18 -28.93
N LYS A 125 -28.81 -0.12 -29.37
CA LYS A 125 -29.14 0.57 -30.63
C LYS A 125 -29.04 -0.35 -31.84
N LEU A 126 -27.93 -1.07 -31.98
CA LEU A 126 -27.71 -2.01 -33.09
C LEU A 126 -28.76 -3.13 -33.10
N ILE A 127 -29.13 -3.65 -31.93
CA ILE A 127 -30.19 -4.65 -31.81
C ILE A 127 -31.52 -4.08 -32.28
N ASN A 128 -31.90 -2.88 -31.83
CA ASN A 128 -33.14 -2.23 -32.24
C ASN A 128 -33.20 -1.95 -33.75
N GLU A 129 -32.11 -1.43 -34.33
CA GLU A 129 -32.00 -1.23 -35.78
C GLU A 129 -32.11 -2.55 -36.54
N GLY A 130 -31.44 -3.61 -36.05
CA GLY A 130 -31.56 -4.96 -36.60
C GLY A 130 -32.99 -5.52 -36.53
N PHE A 131 -33.71 -5.26 -35.45
CA PHE A 131 -35.12 -5.64 -35.29
C PHE A 131 -36.02 -4.89 -36.28
N GLU A 132 -35.89 -3.57 -36.41
CA GLU A 132 -36.68 -2.79 -37.35
C GLU A 132 -36.40 -3.20 -38.81
N ASN A 133 -35.13 -3.43 -39.18
CA ASN A 133 -34.78 -3.94 -40.50
C ASN A 133 -35.38 -5.32 -40.78
N LYS A 134 -35.35 -6.24 -39.81
CA LYS A 134 -36.01 -7.56 -39.93
C LYS A 134 -37.52 -7.42 -40.09
N LYS A 135 -38.16 -6.52 -39.34
CA LYS A 135 -39.59 -6.23 -39.43
C LYS A 135 -39.99 -5.70 -40.80
N VAL A 136 -39.23 -4.75 -41.35
CA VAL A 136 -39.44 -4.21 -42.71
C VAL A 136 -39.23 -5.28 -43.79
N LYS A 137 -38.19 -6.12 -43.67
CA LYS A 137 -37.96 -7.21 -44.62
C LYS A 137 -39.09 -8.24 -44.56
N LEU A 138 -39.57 -8.57 -43.36
CA LEU A 138 -40.68 -9.50 -43.17
C LEU A 138 -41.99 -8.94 -43.74
N SER A 139 -42.29 -7.66 -43.50
CA SER A 139 -43.50 -7.02 -44.06
C SER A 139 -43.47 -6.95 -45.58
N LYS A 140 -42.30 -6.66 -46.17
CA LYS A 140 -42.10 -6.70 -47.63
C LYS A 140 -42.33 -8.10 -48.18
N ASN A 141 -41.68 -9.11 -47.62
CA ASN A 141 -41.87 -10.51 -48.02
C ASN A 141 -43.33 -10.95 -47.87
N PHE A 142 -44.02 -10.52 -46.81
CA PHE A 142 -45.44 -10.81 -46.60
C PHE A 142 -46.31 -10.17 -47.69
N PHE A 143 -46.01 -8.94 -48.10
CA PHE A 143 -46.73 -8.24 -49.17
C PHE A 143 -46.45 -8.86 -50.55
N ASP A 144 -45.19 -9.21 -50.84
CA ASP A 144 -44.79 -9.89 -52.07
C ASP A 144 -45.48 -11.26 -52.18
N SER A 145 -45.50 -12.05 -51.10
CA SER A 145 -46.25 -13.32 -51.03
C SER A 145 -47.75 -13.11 -51.21
N LYS A 146 -48.33 -12.05 -50.63
CA LYS A 146 -49.76 -11.72 -50.83
C LYS A 146 -50.05 -11.42 -52.30
N ILE A 147 -49.22 -10.61 -52.96
CA ILE A 147 -49.35 -10.30 -54.39
C ILE A 147 -49.25 -11.58 -55.23
N ASP A 148 -48.26 -12.43 -54.95
CA ASP A 148 -48.07 -13.69 -55.69
C ASP A 148 -49.28 -14.62 -55.53
N ILE A 149 -49.80 -14.76 -54.31
CA ILE A 149 -51.04 -15.51 -54.04
C ILE A 149 -52.21 -14.90 -54.82
N THR A 150 -52.41 -13.58 -54.80
CA THR A 150 -53.50 -12.91 -55.52
C THR A 150 -53.38 -13.08 -57.04
N LYS A 151 -52.18 -13.07 -57.61
CA LYS A 151 -51.98 -13.35 -59.05
C LYS A 151 -52.29 -14.80 -59.39
N ASN A 152 -51.84 -15.72 -58.55
CA ASN A 152 -51.99 -17.15 -58.81
C ASN A 152 -53.39 -17.68 -58.43
N ILE A 153 -54.15 -17.00 -57.58
CA ILE A 153 -55.50 -17.43 -57.17
C ILE A 153 -56.43 -17.58 -58.37
N GLN A 154 -56.34 -16.65 -59.34
CA GLN A 154 -57.14 -16.70 -60.56
C GLN A 154 -56.84 -17.98 -61.35
N LYS A 155 -55.54 -18.28 -61.52
CA LYS A 155 -55.08 -19.49 -62.22
C LYS A 155 -55.51 -20.76 -61.50
N TYR A 156 -55.41 -20.79 -60.17
CA TYR A 156 -55.84 -21.94 -59.37
C TYR A 156 -57.36 -22.13 -59.41
N SER A 157 -58.15 -21.04 -59.34
CA SER A 157 -59.61 -21.08 -59.45
C SER A 157 -60.07 -21.59 -60.81
N ILE A 158 -59.48 -21.12 -61.91
CA ILE A 158 -59.78 -21.62 -63.26
C ILE A 158 -59.40 -23.09 -63.38
N SER A 159 -58.20 -23.47 -62.91
CA SER A 159 -57.77 -24.86 -62.93
C SER A 159 -58.69 -25.77 -62.09
N LEU A 160 -59.21 -25.29 -60.97
CA LEU A 160 -60.15 -26.03 -60.14
C LEU A 160 -61.51 -26.17 -60.82
N SER A 161 -62.04 -25.10 -61.42
CA SER A 161 -63.27 -25.12 -62.21
C SER A 161 -63.16 -26.07 -63.41
N ASP A 162 -62.04 -26.07 -64.12
CA ASP A 162 -61.77 -27.00 -65.23
C ASP A 162 -61.77 -28.46 -64.75
N GLN A 163 -61.15 -28.75 -63.60
CA GLN A 163 -61.18 -30.08 -62.99
C GLN A 163 -62.61 -30.49 -62.59
N ILE A 164 -63.37 -29.60 -61.96
CA ILE A 164 -64.76 -29.85 -61.58
C ILE A 164 -65.61 -30.11 -62.84
N TYR A 165 -65.46 -29.29 -63.88
CA TYR A 165 -66.16 -29.47 -65.15
C TYR A 165 -65.82 -30.81 -65.79
N GLN A 166 -64.55 -31.18 -65.84
CA GLN A 166 -64.11 -32.47 -66.39
C GLN A 166 -64.70 -33.65 -65.61
N ILE A 167 -64.78 -33.57 -64.28
CA ILE A 167 -65.36 -34.61 -63.42
C ILE A 167 -66.87 -34.75 -63.68
N ILE A 168 -67.59 -33.63 -63.83
CA ILE A 168 -69.06 -33.63 -63.98
C ILE A 168 -69.50 -33.95 -65.42
N MET A 169 -68.87 -33.32 -66.41
CA MET A 169 -69.31 -33.35 -67.81
C MET A 169 -68.57 -34.40 -68.67
N LYS A 170 -67.49 -35.01 -68.15
CA LYS A 170 -66.63 -35.97 -68.86
C LYS A 170 -66.01 -35.47 -70.18
N GLU A 171 -66.10 -34.18 -70.50
CA GLU A 171 -65.45 -33.50 -71.63
C GLU A 171 -64.35 -32.54 -71.15
N LYS A 172 -63.35 -32.29 -72.01
CA LYS A 172 -62.23 -31.38 -71.72
C LYS A 172 -62.49 -30.00 -72.30
N ILE A 173 -62.72 -29.03 -71.42
CA ILE A 173 -62.67 -27.60 -71.75
C ILE A 173 -61.51 -26.99 -70.97
N LYS A 174 -60.88 -25.96 -71.55
CA LYS A 174 -59.87 -25.12 -70.88
C LYS A 174 -60.47 -23.73 -70.68
N GLY A 175 -60.71 -23.33 -69.44
CA GLY A 175 -61.18 -21.99 -69.12
C GLY A 175 -60.14 -20.90 -69.42
N ASN A 176 -60.61 -19.71 -69.81
CA ASN A 176 -59.77 -18.56 -70.12
C ASN A 176 -59.75 -17.54 -68.96
N VAL A 177 -58.61 -16.91 -68.72
CA VAL A 177 -58.43 -15.85 -67.70
C VAL A 177 -59.30 -14.63 -67.99
N ASN A 178 -59.59 -14.34 -69.25
CA ASN A 178 -60.43 -13.20 -69.64
C ASN A 178 -61.91 -13.43 -69.31
N GLU A 179 -62.45 -14.64 -69.51
CA GLU A 179 -63.82 -14.99 -69.12
C GLU A 179 -64.02 -14.93 -67.61
N PHE A 180 -63.02 -15.35 -66.84
CA PHE A 180 -63.05 -15.26 -65.38
C PHE A 180 -63.21 -13.80 -64.92
N LYS A 181 -62.43 -12.86 -65.48
CA LYS A 181 -62.53 -11.42 -65.15
C LYS A 181 -63.89 -10.81 -65.47
N GLU A 182 -64.49 -11.20 -66.60
CA GLU A 182 -65.83 -10.78 -67.02
C GLU A 182 -66.92 -11.19 -66.02
N ILE A 183 -66.77 -12.35 -65.37
CA ILE A 183 -67.74 -12.90 -64.40
C ILE A 183 -67.69 -12.21 -63.03
N ILE A 184 -66.52 -11.68 -62.62
CA ILE A 184 -66.36 -11.06 -61.27
C ILE A 184 -66.55 -9.54 -61.31
N GLY A 185 -66.70 -8.93 -62.49
CA GLY A 185 -67.00 -7.51 -62.65
C GLY A 185 -65.82 -6.56 -62.42
N GLU A 186 -64.57 -7.02 -62.54
CA GLU A 186 -63.38 -6.13 -62.54
C GLU A 186 -63.09 -5.59 -63.95
N ASP A 187 -63.98 -4.75 -64.48
CA ASP A 187 -63.67 -3.85 -65.60
C ASP A 187 -63.75 -2.38 -65.11
N SER A 188 -62.78 -2.01 -64.27
CA SER A 188 -62.22 -0.65 -64.07
C SER A 188 -61.17 -0.66 -62.96
#